data_AF-A0A8X6XRF9-F1
#
_entry.id   AF-A0A8X6XRF9-F1
#
_cell.length_a   1.000
_cell.length_b   1.000
_cell.length_c   1.000
_cell.angle_alpha   90.00
_cell.angle_beta   90.00
_cell.angle_gamma   90.00
#
_symmetry.space_group_name_H-M   'P 1'
#
loop_
_entity.id
_entity.type
_entity.pdbx_description
1 polymer ?
#
loop_
_entity_poly.entity_id
_entity_poly.type
_entity_poly.pdbx_seq_one_letter_code
_entity_poly.pdbx_strand_id
1 'polypeptide(L)'
;MAKLLKIGFLILSFAAYSLAVEYYKLSRWSSGSCPSRDKCELIGDRGFTERNCECDRFCSTYEDCCIDAIDTPLLLTKSRTCMPYGKLSGVGAYVVGSCPFDYTGPEKLRELCEDQHDFHDPFFSTPVTDISTNVTYRNRYCVECNGAVPSSLKSWIISVGFEHLPTHYPSEEFIWKYLSFHPLLSKWGIRTARRFYPCYFSFHKPDYISAVRPCRPNLITTCQSDWTNVGVKRACESYTSVVHVLGRSYRNIQCAVCNGEIPKQLSCTKSPMYTKIESIPFVFEMMVDFNSKKNTMEGYTKEKCKTGSVLDRFLKKCRGFECALPNYTFNHGKCKKS
;
A
#
# COMPACT_ATOMS: atom_id res chain seq x y z
N MET A 1 62.94 -4.86 -2.19
CA MET A 1 61.50 -4.97 -2.48
C MET A 1 60.85 -5.92 -1.48
N ALA A 2 60.29 -5.40 -0.38
CA ALA A 2 59.33 -6.08 0.52
C ALA A 2 59.27 -5.31 1.85
N LYS A 3 58.46 -4.24 1.93
CA LYS A 3 58.04 -3.65 3.23
C LYS A 3 56.88 -2.65 3.16
N LEU A 4 56.26 -2.45 1.99
CA LEU A 4 55.15 -1.49 1.82
C LEU A 4 53.75 -2.12 1.70
N LEU A 5 53.61 -3.45 1.75
CA LEU A 5 52.33 -4.13 1.48
C LEU A 5 51.49 -4.52 2.73
N LYS A 6 51.93 -4.20 3.96
CA LYS A 6 51.21 -4.60 5.20
C LYS A 6 50.39 -3.50 5.88
N ILE A 7 50.44 -2.26 5.39
CA ILE A 7 49.70 -1.14 6.00
C ILE A 7 48.30 -0.98 5.37
N GLY A 8 48.09 -1.45 4.13
CA GLY A 8 46.78 -1.39 3.46
C GLY A 8 45.71 -2.32 4.02
N PHE A 9 46.09 -3.46 4.63
CA PHE A 9 45.13 -4.44 5.15
C PHE A 9 44.60 -4.11 6.56
N LEU A 10 45.35 -3.32 7.35
CA LEU A 10 44.94 -2.90 8.69
C LEU A 10 43.96 -1.72 8.65
N ILE A 11 44.05 -0.84 7.66
CA ILE A 11 43.15 0.33 7.55
C ILE A 11 41.74 -0.10 7.09
N LEU A 12 41.65 -1.12 6.22
CA LEU A 12 40.37 -1.71 5.82
C LEU A 12 39.67 -2.47 6.96
N SER A 13 40.41 -3.10 7.87
CA SER A 13 39.82 -3.79 9.02
C SER A 13 39.37 -2.80 10.12
N PHE A 14 40.06 -1.68 10.31
CA PHE A 14 39.68 -0.65 11.29
C PHE A 14 38.44 0.13 10.87
N ALA A 15 38.22 0.39 9.57
CA ALA A 15 36.99 1.02 9.09
C ALA A 15 35.75 0.13 9.31
N ALA A 16 35.89 -1.18 9.07
CA ALA A 16 34.83 -2.16 9.36
C ALA A 16 34.57 -2.29 10.87
N TYR A 17 35.62 -2.25 11.71
CA TYR A 17 35.48 -2.26 13.17
C TYR A 17 34.84 -0.98 13.71
N SER A 18 35.18 0.19 13.16
CA SER A 18 34.63 1.47 13.63
C SER A 18 33.14 1.61 13.33
N LEU A 19 32.66 1.03 12.22
CA LEU A 19 31.23 0.95 11.88
C LEU A 19 30.46 -0.05 12.78
N ALA A 20 31.08 -1.18 13.12
CA ALA A 20 30.48 -2.16 14.05
C ALA A 20 30.36 -1.63 15.49
N VAL A 21 31.27 -0.75 15.91
CA VAL A 21 31.28 -0.14 17.25
C VAL A 21 30.19 0.95 17.40
N GLU A 22 29.86 1.68 16.34
CA GLU A 22 28.76 2.66 16.35
C GLU A 22 27.38 1.93 16.36
N TYR A 23 27.29 0.82 15.63
CA TYR A 23 26.14 -0.09 15.60
C TYR A 23 25.83 -0.71 16.99
N TYR A 24 26.85 -1.24 17.67
CA TYR A 24 26.70 -1.86 18.99
C TYR A 24 26.27 -0.86 20.08
N LYS A 25 26.68 0.41 19.95
CA LYS A 25 26.32 1.47 20.91
C LYS A 25 24.86 1.91 20.75
N LEU A 26 24.34 1.99 19.54
CA LEU A 26 22.92 2.25 19.29
C LEU A 26 22.04 1.09 19.77
N SER A 27 22.43 -0.17 19.50
CA SER A 27 21.65 -1.36 19.89
C SER A 27 21.61 -1.63 21.40
N ARG A 28 22.63 -1.17 22.16
CA ARG A 28 22.75 -1.42 23.61
C ARG A 28 22.05 -0.36 24.47
N TRP A 29 21.71 0.81 23.91
CA TRP A 29 21.15 1.95 24.64
C TRP A 29 19.70 2.27 24.29
N SER A 30 19.14 1.67 23.25
CA SER A 30 17.79 1.98 22.79
C SER A 30 16.77 1.03 23.42
N SER A 31 15.81 1.61 24.13
CA SER A 31 14.47 1.04 24.37
C SER A 31 13.72 0.65 23.08
N GLY A 32 14.32 0.86 21.90
CA GLY A 32 13.81 0.53 20.57
C GLY A 32 14.45 -0.69 19.88
N SER A 33 15.28 -1.49 20.56
CA SER A 33 15.64 -2.82 20.04
C SER A 33 14.54 -3.81 20.40
N CYS A 34 13.97 -4.50 19.41
CA CYS A 34 12.83 -5.41 19.60
C CYS A 34 13.17 -6.87 19.23
N PRO A 35 14.14 -7.53 19.90
CA PRO A 35 14.62 -8.84 19.46
C PRO A 35 13.51 -9.88 19.28
N SER A 36 12.50 -9.89 20.14
CA SER A 36 11.37 -10.83 20.05
C SER A 36 10.42 -10.58 18.87
N ARG A 37 10.61 -9.49 18.11
CA ARG A 37 9.78 -9.10 16.96
C ARG A 37 10.60 -8.87 15.68
N ASP A 38 11.92 -8.72 15.82
CA ASP A 38 12.83 -8.29 14.75
C ASP A 38 13.90 -9.34 14.38
N LYS A 39 13.95 -10.47 15.12
CA LYS A 39 14.94 -11.53 14.90
C LYS A 39 14.29 -12.86 14.58
N CYS A 40 14.68 -13.47 13.47
CA CYS A 40 14.17 -14.75 13.01
C CYS A 40 14.37 -15.88 14.02
N GLU A 41 15.48 -15.85 14.77
CA GLU A 41 15.74 -16.81 15.84
C GLU A 41 14.72 -16.73 17.00
N LEU A 42 14.07 -15.57 17.20
CA LEU A 42 13.23 -15.27 18.36
C LEU A 42 11.74 -15.06 18.03
N ILE A 43 11.40 -14.81 16.76
CA ILE A 43 10.01 -14.57 16.32
C ILE A 43 9.18 -15.86 16.36
N GLY A 44 9.75 -17.02 16.05
CA GLY A 44 9.01 -18.29 15.96
C GLY A 44 7.83 -18.21 14.98
N ASP A 45 6.69 -18.82 15.35
CA ASP A 45 5.47 -18.88 14.51
C ASP A 45 4.52 -17.66 14.67
N ARG A 46 5.01 -16.55 15.21
CA ARG A 46 4.19 -15.35 15.47
C ARG A 46 3.53 -14.81 14.20
N GLY A 47 2.27 -14.37 14.36
CA GLY A 47 1.50 -13.76 13.28
C GLY A 47 2.09 -12.42 12.82
N PHE A 48 1.64 -11.94 11.65
CA PHE A 48 2.13 -10.69 11.05
C PHE A 48 2.06 -9.47 11.99
N THR A 49 1.02 -9.35 12.80
CA THR A 49 0.81 -8.26 13.77
C THR A 49 1.74 -8.34 14.98
N GLU A 50 2.31 -9.51 15.25
CA GLU A 50 3.17 -9.81 16.41
C GLU A 50 4.66 -9.75 16.07
N ARG A 51 4.99 -9.63 14.79
CA ARG A 51 6.35 -9.40 14.28
C ARG A 51 6.45 -8.05 13.58
N ASN A 52 7.66 -7.60 13.36
CA ASN A 52 7.96 -6.30 12.74
C ASN A 52 8.68 -6.45 11.39
N CYS A 53 9.08 -7.65 11.03
CA CYS A 53 9.76 -8.02 9.79
C CYS A 53 9.43 -9.48 9.43
N GLU A 54 9.97 -9.95 8.31
CA GLU A 54 9.68 -11.25 7.75
C GLU A 54 10.97 -12.09 7.63
N CYS A 55 10.81 -13.41 7.82
CA CYS A 55 11.91 -14.38 7.85
C CYS A 55 11.82 -15.43 6.73
N ASP A 56 10.82 -15.30 5.85
CA ASP A 56 10.65 -16.19 4.73
C ASP A 56 11.62 -15.87 3.58
N ARG A 57 11.87 -16.85 2.71
CA ARG A 57 12.78 -16.72 1.56
C ARG A 57 12.43 -15.62 0.54
N PHE A 58 11.24 -15.04 0.63
CA PHE A 58 10.82 -13.96 -0.27
C PHE A 58 10.98 -12.58 0.37
N CYS A 59 11.40 -12.47 1.63
CA CYS A 59 11.45 -11.18 2.30
C CYS A 59 12.32 -10.14 1.57
N SER A 60 13.36 -10.60 0.87
CA SER A 60 14.27 -9.78 0.06
C SER A 60 13.56 -9.14 -1.13
N THR A 61 12.64 -9.89 -1.74
CA THR A 61 11.79 -9.43 -2.86
C THR A 61 10.81 -8.34 -2.42
N TYR A 62 10.43 -8.34 -1.15
CA TYR A 62 9.46 -7.41 -0.58
C TYR A 62 10.11 -6.34 0.31
N GLU A 63 11.44 -6.36 0.45
CA GLU A 63 12.21 -5.47 1.32
C GLU A 63 11.72 -5.44 2.79
N ASP A 64 11.22 -6.56 3.29
CA ASP A 64 10.67 -6.68 4.64
C ASP A 64 11.44 -7.66 5.53
N CYS A 65 12.65 -8.06 5.11
CA CYS A 65 13.51 -8.97 5.87
C CYS A 65 13.88 -8.44 7.25
N CYS A 66 13.92 -9.37 8.21
CA CYS A 66 14.55 -9.15 9.51
C CYS A 66 16.06 -8.96 9.38
N ILE A 67 16.69 -8.42 10.42
CA ILE A 67 18.13 -8.11 10.43
C ILE A 67 19.03 -9.34 10.32
N ASP A 68 18.54 -10.48 10.80
CA ASP A 68 19.22 -11.77 10.85
C ASP A 68 18.62 -12.77 9.85
N ALA A 69 17.79 -12.31 8.91
CA ALA A 69 17.29 -13.14 7.83
C ALA A 69 18.46 -13.60 6.93
N ILE A 70 18.43 -14.86 6.50
CA ILE A 70 19.44 -15.41 5.59
C ILE A 70 19.28 -14.72 4.23
N ASP A 71 20.35 -14.06 3.80
CA ASP A 71 20.38 -13.24 2.59
C ASP A 71 20.17 -14.13 1.36
N THR A 72 19.03 -13.94 0.68
CA THR A 72 18.74 -14.58 -0.61
C THR A 72 18.97 -13.58 -1.74
N PRO A 73 19.56 -14.00 -2.88
CA PRO A 73 19.83 -13.10 -3.98
C PRO A 73 18.57 -12.33 -4.41
N LEU A 74 18.72 -11.02 -4.57
CA LEU A 74 17.67 -10.13 -5.07
C LEU A 74 17.20 -10.63 -6.44
N LEU A 75 15.97 -11.13 -6.50
CA LEU A 75 15.26 -11.18 -7.77
C LEU A 75 14.85 -9.75 -8.10
N LEU A 76 15.35 -9.22 -9.22
CA LEU A 76 14.90 -7.95 -9.77
C LEU A 76 13.38 -8.06 -9.99
N THR A 77 12.58 -7.48 -9.09
CA THR A 77 11.13 -7.57 -9.22
C THR A 77 10.49 -6.20 -9.32
N LYS A 78 9.49 -6.14 -10.19
CA LYS A 78 8.48 -5.08 -10.39
C LYS A 78 8.31 -4.23 -9.15
N SER A 79 8.26 -2.89 -9.30
CA SER A 79 8.04 -1.99 -8.17
C SER A 79 6.74 -2.36 -7.43
N ARG A 80 6.93 -2.99 -6.26
CA ARG A 80 5.86 -3.36 -5.34
C ARG A 80 5.77 -2.26 -4.31
N THR A 81 4.55 -1.80 -4.08
CA THR A 81 4.28 -0.73 -3.14
C THR A 81 3.33 -1.25 -2.07
N CYS A 82 3.52 -0.80 -0.83
CA CYS A 82 2.65 -1.18 0.26
C CYS A 82 1.40 -0.29 0.25
N MET A 83 0.24 -0.86 -0.05
CA MET A 83 -1.03 -0.14 -0.10
C MET A 83 -1.85 -0.45 1.17
N PRO A 84 -2.28 0.55 1.96
CA PRO A 84 -3.19 0.34 3.08
C PRO A 84 -4.50 -0.33 2.64
N TYR A 85 -5.04 -1.22 3.46
CA TYR A 85 -6.37 -1.80 3.22
C TYR A 85 -7.09 -2.15 4.53
N GLY A 86 -8.40 -2.31 4.43
CA GLY A 86 -9.29 -2.59 5.55
C GLY A 86 -9.39 -1.41 6.53
N LYS A 87 -9.97 -1.69 7.69
CA LYS A 87 -10.12 -0.71 8.79
C LYS A 87 -8.94 -0.69 9.77
N LEU A 88 -8.05 -1.68 9.69
CA LEU A 88 -6.96 -1.86 10.65
C LEU A 88 -5.81 -0.90 10.33
N SER A 89 -5.53 0.02 11.24
CA SER A 89 -4.47 1.01 11.09
C SER A 89 -3.08 0.34 11.14
N GLY A 90 -2.42 0.23 9.99
CA GLY A 90 -1.04 -0.29 9.91
C GLY A 90 -0.90 -1.68 9.30
N VAL A 91 -1.95 -2.23 8.72
CA VAL A 91 -1.84 -3.37 7.80
C VAL A 91 -2.11 -2.88 6.39
N GLY A 92 -1.27 -3.29 5.46
CA GLY A 92 -1.39 -3.05 4.04
C GLY A 92 -1.11 -4.32 3.26
N ALA A 93 -1.25 -4.24 1.95
CA ALA A 93 -0.97 -5.32 1.01
C ALA A 93 0.08 -4.85 0.00
N TYR A 94 1.02 -5.72 -0.34
CA TYR A 94 1.90 -5.45 -1.46
C TYR A 94 1.12 -5.52 -2.77
N VAL A 95 1.21 -4.44 -3.55
CA VAL A 95 0.58 -4.32 -4.86
C VAL A 95 1.59 -3.88 -5.91
N VAL A 96 1.40 -4.31 -7.15
CA VAL A 96 2.08 -3.73 -8.31
C VAL A 96 1.48 -2.35 -8.55
N GLY A 97 2.28 -1.32 -8.32
CA GLY A 97 1.85 0.09 -8.35
C GLY A 97 2.58 0.92 -9.39
N SER A 98 3.25 0.29 -10.35
CA SER A 98 3.97 0.96 -11.43
C SER A 98 3.88 0.18 -12.73
N CYS A 99 4.14 0.87 -13.83
CA CYS A 99 4.28 0.24 -15.13
C CYS A 99 5.70 -0.31 -15.34
N PRO A 100 5.89 -1.30 -16.24
CA PRO A 100 7.22 -1.72 -16.65
C PRO A 100 8.06 -0.55 -17.18
N PHE A 101 9.36 -0.58 -16.96
CA PHE A 101 10.28 0.48 -17.44
C PHE A 101 10.25 0.59 -18.97
N ASP A 102 10.11 -0.53 -19.66
CA ASP A 102 9.99 -0.66 -21.11
C ASP A 102 8.55 -0.47 -21.63
N TYR A 103 7.61 -0.01 -20.78
CA TYR A 103 6.24 0.27 -21.22
C TYR A 103 6.21 1.39 -22.27
N THR A 104 5.67 1.08 -23.44
CA THR A 104 5.62 1.95 -24.64
C THR A 104 4.23 2.50 -24.94
N GLY A 105 3.26 2.30 -24.04
CA GLY A 105 1.89 2.80 -24.25
C GLY A 105 1.71 4.26 -23.80
N PRO A 106 0.47 4.75 -23.73
CA PRO A 106 0.19 6.14 -23.37
C PRO A 106 0.70 6.51 -21.99
N GLU A 107 1.38 7.66 -21.88
CA GLU A 107 1.89 8.19 -20.60
C GLU A 107 0.75 8.41 -19.59
N LYS A 108 -0.43 8.81 -20.07
CA LYS A 108 -1.60 8.98 -19.19
C LYS A 108 -1.99 7.70 -18.45
N LEU A 109 -1.80 6.51 -19.04
CA LEU A 109 -2.05 5.24 -18.34
C LEU A 109 -1.01 5.01 -17.24
N ARG A 110 0.25 5.36 -17.49
CA ARG A 110 1.33 5.26 -16.51
C ARG A 110 1.06 6.18 -15.32
N GLU A 111 0.74 7.45 -15.59
CA GLU A 111 0.33 8.41 -14.56
C GLU A 111 -0.81 7.86 -13.70
N LEU A 112 -1.87 7.33 -14.31
CA LEU A 112 -3.03 6.80 -13.58
C LEU A 112 -2.73 5.50 -12.80
N CYS A 113 -1.76 4.70 -13.25
CA CYS A 113 -1.28 3.54 -12.47
C CYS A 113 -0.49 4.00 -11.24
N GLU A 114 0.41 4.96 -11.42
CA GLU A 114 1.40 5.37 -10.42
C GLU A 114 0.87 6.44 -9.45
N ASP A 115 -0.21 7.13 -9.81
CA ASP A 115 -0.91 8.08 -8.93
C ASP A 115 -1.65 7.33 -7.80
N GLN A 116 -1.28 7.67 -6.57
CA GLN A 116 -1.86 7.07 -5.36
C GLN A 116 -3.12 7.80 -4.87
N HIS A 117 -3.44 8.96 -5.45
CA HIS A 117 -4.47 9.88 -4.97
C HIS A 117 -5.58 10.13 -6.01
N ASP A 118 -5.41 9.71 -7.26
CA ASP A 118 -6.48 9.85 -8.26
C ASP A 118 -7.62 8.86 -8.03
N PHE A 119 -8.70 9.38 -7.45
CA PHE A 119 -9.98 8.70 -7.27
C PHE A 119 -11.11 9.35 -8.06
N HIS A 120 -10.80 10.04 -9.17
CA HIS A 120 -11.83 10.57 -10.07
C HIS A 120 -12.76 9.45 -10.58
N ASP A 121 -12.22 8.25 -10.79
CA ASP A 121 -12.98 7.07 -11.24
C ASP A 121 -12.78 5.88 -10.28
N PRO A 122 -13.62 5.74 -9.23
CA PRO A 122 -13.47 4.66 -8.25
C PRO A 122 -13.52 3.26 -8.87
N PHE A 123 -14.21 3.07 -10.01
CA PHE A 123 -14.25 1.79 -10.69
C PHE A 123 -12.87 1.35 -11.19
N PHE A 124 -12.08 2.29 -11.73
CA PHE A 124 -10.73 2.01 -12.21
C PHE A 124 -9.65 2.14 -11.14
N SER A 125 -9.83 3.02 -10.15
CA SER A 125 -8.89 3.19 -9.04
C SER A 125 -8.93 2.05 -8.01
N THR A 126 -9.91 1.14 -8.10
CA THR A 126 -10.04 0.00 -7.17
C THR A 126 -8.93 -1.04 -7.40
N PRO A 127 -8.31 -1.57 -6.34
CA PRO A 127 -7.34 -2.65 -6.45
C PRO A 127 -7.93 -3.90 -7.09
N VAL A 128 -7.09 -4.63 -7.83
CA VAL A 128 -7.52 -5.82 -8.57
C VAL A 128 -6.48 -6.91 -8.40
N THR A 129 -6.94 -8.12 -8.12
CA THR A 129 -6.08 -9.31 -8.10
C THR A 129 -6.37 -10.16 -9.33
N ASP A 130 -5.31 -10.52 -10.05
CA ASP A 130 -5.36 -11.61 -11.00
C ASP A 130 -5.27 -12.93 -10.23
N ILE A 131 -6.40 -13.64 -10.12
CA ILE A 131 -6.48 -14.88 -9.34
C ILE A 131 -5.74 -16.05 -9.98
N SER A 132 -5.35 -15.94 -11.25
CA SER A 132 -4.59 -16.99 -11.92
C SER A 132 -3.10 -16.93 -11.55
N THR A 133 -2.59 -15.73 -11.26
CA THR A 133 -1.18 -15.48 -10.92
C THR A 133 -0.97 -15.06 -9.45
N ASN A 134 -2.06 -14.81 -8.72
CA ASN A 134 -2.07 -14.23 -7.37
C ASN A 134 -1.33 -12.88 -7.27
N VAL A 135 -1.27 -12.13 -8.38
CA VAL A 135 -0.70 -10.78 -8.40
C VAL A 135 -1.81 -9.76 -8.18
N THR A 136 -1.63 -8.93 -7.16
CA THR A 136 -2.50 -7.78 -6.90
C THR A 136 -1.88 -6.52 -7.50
N TYR A 137 -2.69 -5.77 -8.23
CA TYR A 137 -2.37 -4.48 -8.82
C TYR A 137 -3.08 -3.38 -8.02
N ARG A 138 -2.42 -2.23 -7.88
CA ARG A 138 -2.94 -1.07 -7.14
C ARG A 138 -4.29 -0.61 -7.67
N ASN A 139 -4.43 -0.62 -8.99
CA ASN A 139 -5.63 -0.21 -9.70
C ASN A 139 -5.67 -0.90 -11.08
N ARG A 140 -6.74 -0.69 -11.85
CA ARG A 140 -6.91 -1.27 -13.18
C ARG A 140 -5.99 -0.69 -14.24
N TYR A 141 -5.51 0.53 -14.06
CA TYR A 141 -4.53 1.12 -14.97
C TYR A 141 -3.20 0.34 -14.89
N CYS A 142 -2.81 -0.06 -13.67
CA CYS A 142 -1.63 -0.91 -13.48
C CYS A 142 -1.77 -2.30 -14.09
N VAL A 143 -2.97 -2.89 -14.06
CA VAL A 143 -3.25 -4.16 -14.77
C VAL A 143 -2.95 -4.01 -16.26
N GLU A 144 -3.48 -2.95 -16.88
CA GLU A 144 -3.38 -2.73 -18.33
C GLU A 144 -1.94 -2.50 -18.76
N CYS A 145 -1.19 -1.61 -18.10
CA CYS A 145 0.20 -1.36 -18.48
C CYS A 145 1.15 -2.52 -18.16
N ASN A 146 0.78 -3.42 -17.24
CA ASN A 146 1.51 -4.66 -16.97
C ASN A 146 1.06 -5.83 -17.86
N GLY A 147 0.10 -5.63 -18.76
CA GLY A 147 -0.36 -6.64 -19.72
C GLY A 147 -1.05 -7.84 -19.09
N ALA A 148 -1.68 -7.68 -17.92
CA ALA A 148 -2.41 -8.77 -17.29
C ALA A 148 -3.73 -9.07 -18.02
N VAL A 149 -4.12 -10.35 -18.04
CA VAL A 149 -5.28 -10.80 -18.81
C VAL A 149 -6.59 -10.50 -18.05
N PRO A 150 -7.59 -9.83 -18.67
CA PRO A 150 -8.81 -9.41 -17.96
C PRO A 150 -9.67 -10.54 -17.39
N SER A 151 -9.64 -11.75 -17.95
CA SER A 151 -10.59 -12.82 -17.63
C SER A 151 -10.46 -13.40 -16.21
N SER A 152 -9.30 -13.27 -15.58
CA SER A 152 -9.01 -13.75 -14.22
C SER A 152 -8.98 -12.62 -13.18
N LEU A 153 -9.31 -11.39 -13.58
CA LEU A 153 -9.27 -10.25 -12.68
C LEU A 153 -10.46 -10.23 -11.73
N LYS A 154 -10.17 -9.99 -10.45
CA LYS A 154 -11.15 -9.79 -9.39
C LYS A 154 -10.88 -8.48 -8.67
N SER A 155 -11.87 -7.59 -8.68
CA SER A 155 -11.79 -6.32 -7.97
C SER A 155 -11.89 -6.55 -6.46
N TRP A 156 -11.20 -5.71 -5.69
CA TRP A 156 -11.43 -5.63 -4.25
C TRP A 156 -12.76 -4.94 -3.97
N ILE A 157 -13.29 -5.13 -2.77
CA ILE A 157 -14.54 -4.49 -2.34
C ILE A 157 -14.21 -3.05 -1.94
N ILE A 158 -14.90 -2.07 -2.52
CA ILE A 158 -14.80 -0.68 -2.06
C ILE A 158 -15.73 -0.52 -0.86
N SER A 159 -15.21 0.01 0.23
CA SER A 159 -15.99 0.60 1.30
C SER A 159 -16.00 2.12 1.15
N VAL A 160 -17.20 2.72 1.12
CA VAL A 160 -17.39 4.17 1.09
C VAL A 160 -17.84 4.62 2.47
N GLY A 161 -17.00 5.44 3.11
CA GLY A 161 -17.22 5.96 4.45
C GLY A 161 -17.44 7.47 4.49
N PHE A 162 -18.14 7.95 5.51
CA PHE A 162 -18.36 9.37 5.76
C PHE A 162 -18.03 9.70 7.22
N GLU A 163 -17.34 10.82 7.45
CA GLU A 163 -17.10 11.32 8.82
C GLU A 163 -18.34 12.07 9.36
N HIS A 164 -19.05 12.78 8.47
CA HIS A 164 -20.24 13.54 8.83
C HIS A 164 -21.29 13.40 7.72
N LEU A 165 -22.56 13.28 8.12
CA LEU A 165 -23.69 13.16 7.21
C LEU A 165 -24.80 14.15 7.57
N PRO A 166 -25.64 14.57 6.59
CA PRO A 166 -26.74 15.50 6.82
C PRO A 166 -27.88 14.90 7.66
N THR A 167 -28.00 13.57 7.69
CA THR A 167 -28.95 12.83 8.51
C THR A 167 -28.23 11.72 9.26
N HIS A 168 -28.76 11.30 10.41
CA HIS A 168 -28.16 10.23 11.20
C HIS A 168 -28.23 8.86 10.54
N TYR A 169 -29.07 8.63 9.50
CA TYR A 169 -29.21 7.33 8.83
C TYR A 169 -29.69 7.49 7.37
N PRO A 170 -28.87 8.00 6.44
CA PRO A 170 -29.23 7.99 5.04
C PRO A 170 -29.40 6.55 4.56
N SER A 171 -30.44 6.28 3.77
CA SER A 171 -30.58 4.99 3.09
C SER A 171 -29.48 4.83 2.02
N GLU A 172 -29.15 3.59 1.65
CA GLU A 172 -28.22 3.32 0.55
C GLU A 172 -28.68 4.04 -0.74
N GLU A 173 -30.00 4.03 -0.99
CA GLU A 173 -30.61 4.76 -2.10
C GLU A 173 -30.32 6.27 -2.04
N PHE A 174 -30.49 6.90 -0.87
CA PHE A 174 -30.20 8.32 -0.71
C PHE A 174 -28.75 8.62 -1.08
N ILE A 175 -27.81 7.79 -0.63
CA ILE A 175 -26.40 8.00 -0.92
C ILE A 175 -26.15 7.89 -2.41
N TRP A 176 -26.56 6.80 -3.07
CA TRP A 176 -26.35 6.65 -4.50
C TRP A 176 -27.04 7.72 -5.34
N LYS A 177 -28.16 8.27 -4.86
CA LYS A 177 -28.86 9.36 -5.52
C LYS A 177 -28.01 10.64 -5.53
N TYR A 178 -27.44 11.02 -4.38
CA TYR A 178 -26.76 12.31 -4.17
C TYR A 178 -25.22 12.26 -4.17
N LEU A 179 -24.63 11.07 -4.27
CA LEU A 179 -23.20 10.88 -4.41
C LEU A 179 -22.73 11.47 -5.74
N SER A 180 -21.73 12.36 -5.68
CA SER A 180 -21.18 13.05 -6.84
C SER A 180 -19.70 13.39 -6.61
N PHE A 181 -18.96 13.50 -7.71
CA PHE A 181 -17.58 13.98 -7.68
C PHE A 181 -17.55 15.51 -7.65
N HIS A 182 -16.73 16.07 -6.76
CA HIS A 182 -16.49 17.50 -6.64
C HIS A 182 -15.14 17.85 -7.30
N PRO A 183 -15.13 18.42 -8.53
CA PRO A 183 -13.89 18.59 -9.30
C PRO A 183 -12.87 19.51 -8.62
N LEU A 184 -13.32 20.63 -8.05
CA LEU A 184 -12.41 21.57 -7.36
C LEU A 184 -11.74 20.98 -6.11
N LEU A 185 -12.40 20.04 -5.43
CA LEU A 185 -11.86 19.40 -4.23
C LEU A 185 -11.17 18.07 -4.55
N SER A 186 -11.30 17.58 -5.79
CA SER A 186 -10.91 16.24 -6.21
C SER A 186 -11.40 15.14 -5.25
N LYS A 187 -12.66 15.25 -4.81
CA LYS A 187 -13.26 14.35 -3.81
C LYS A 187 -14.65 13.91 -4.20
N TRP A 188 -14.96 12.66 -3.91
CA TRP A 188 -16.33 12.15 -3.90
C TRP A 188 -17.04 12.58 -2.61
N GLY A 189 -18.36 12.69 -2.69
CA GLY A 189 -19.16 13.01 -1.52
C GLY A 189 -20.62 13.24 -1.85
N ILE A 190 -21.42 13.50 -0.82
CA ILE A 190 -22.84 13.81 -0.96
C ILE A 190 -22.99 15.31 -1.06
N ARG A 191 -23.61 15.77 -2.14
CA ARG A 191 -23.98 17.18 -2.31
C ARG A 191 -25.43 17.37 -1.90
N THR A 192 -25.65 18.19 -0.89
CA THR A 192 -26.98 18.69 -0.52
C THR A 192 -27.12 20.16 -0.94
N ALA A 193 -28.32 20.72 -0.82
CA ALA A 193 -28.55 22.15 -1.10
C ALA A 193 -27.70 23.09 -0.22
N ARG A 194 -27.24 22.62 0.96
CA ARG A 194 -26.56 23.48 1.96
C ARG A 194 -25.06 23.20 2.07
N ARG A 195 -24.62 21.98 1.81
CA ARG A 195 -23.26 21.53 2.10
C ARG A 195 -22.84 20.32 1.27
N PHE A 196 -21.54 20.21 1.04
CA PHE A 196 -20.87 19.02 0.52
C PHE A 196 -20.25 18.21 1.66
N TYR A 197 -20.55 16.92 1.71
CA TYR A 197 -20.04 15.98 2.70
C TYR A 197 -19.07 15.01 2.02
N PRO A 198 -17.74 15.23 2.13
CA PRO A 198 -16.77 14.37 1.47
C PRO A 198 -16.84 12.95 2.03
N CYS A 199 -16.69 11.95 1.18
CA CYS A 199 -16.46 10.57 1.60
C CYS A 199 -14.97 10.22 1.54
N TYR A 200 -14.63 9.12 2.19
CA TYR A 200 -13.36 8.42 2.04
C TYR A 200 -13.61 7.00 1.52
N PHE A 201 -12.60 6.45 0.85
CA PHE A 201 -12.62 5.08 0.39
C PHE A 201 -11.69 4.22 1.23
N SER A 202 -12.12 3.01 1.55
CA SER A 202 -11.25 1.94 2.03
C SER A 202 -11.47 0.70 1.17
N PHE A 203 -10.47 -0.17 1.08
CA PHE A 203 -10.56 -1.38 0.25
C PHE A 203 -10.50 -2.61 1.12
N HIS A 204 -11.38 -3.57 0.84
CA HIS A 204 -11.41 -4.84 1.54
C HIS A 204 -11.11 -5.96 0.55
N LYS A 205 -10.14 -6.80 0.89
CA LYS A 205 -9.79 -7.99 0.12
C LYS A 205 -10.95 -9.01 0.23
N PRO A 206 -11.56 -9.46 -0.87
CA PRO A 206 -12.53 -10.55 -0.83
C PRO A 206 -11.95 -11.84 -0.23
N ASP A 207 -12.78 -12.62 0.43
CA ASP A 207 -12.36 -13.84 1.13
C ASP A 207 -11.82 -14.92 0.18
N TYR A 208 -12.36 -15.00 -1.03
CA TYR A 208 -11.96 -15.97 -2.05
C TYR A 208 -10.63 -15.62 -2.74
N ILE A 209 -10.10 -14.40 -2.55
CA ILE A 209 -8.76 -14.06 -3.01
C ILE A 209 -7.78 -14.66 -2.01
N SER A 210 -6.84 -15.48 -2.51
CA SER A 210 -5.80 -16.12 -1.72
C SER A 210 -5.00 -15.12 -0.87
N ALA A 211 -4.17 -15.62 0.04
CA ALA A 211 -3.34 -14.78 0.89
C ALA A 211 -2.50 -13.80 0.05
N VAL A 212 -2.82 -12.51 0.16
CA VAL A 212 -2.01 -11.41 -0.35
C VAL A 212 -0.94 -11.13 0.69
N ARG A 213 0.32 -10.96 0.30
CA ARG A 213 1.39 -10.71 1.27
C ARG A 213 1.10 -9.39 2.02
N PRO A 214 0.92 -9.44 3.34
CA PRO A 214 0.70 -8.24 4.14
C PRO A 214 1.99 -7.41 4.19
N CYS A 215 1.83 -6.11 4.37
CA CYS A 215 2.92 -5.14 4.49
C CYS A 215 2.57 -4.07 5.51
N ARG A 216 3.57 -3.29 5.93
CA ARG A 216 3.40 -2.21 6.91
C ARG A 216 3.38 -0.89 6.14
N PRO A 217 2.22 -0.24 5.97
CA PRO A 217 2.13 0.98 5.18
C PRO A 217 2.69 2.19 5.94
N ASN A 218 3.00 3.25 5.19
CA ASN A 218 3.44 4.55 5.72
C ASN A 218 4.70 4.47 6.59
N LEU A 219 5.60 3.53 6.28
CA LEU A 219 6.92 3.50 6.89
C LEU A 219 7.80 4.58 6.28
N ILE A 220 8.54 5.28 7.12
CA ILE A 220 9.66 6.10 6.70
C ILE A 220 10.86 5.15 6.52
N THR A 221 11.24 4.94 5.26
CA THR A 221 12.24 3.94 4.83
C THR A 221 13.58 4.53 4.40
N THR A 222 13.69 5.86 4.35
CA THR A 222 14.88 6.58 3.92
C THR A 222 15.21 7.71 4.90
N CYS A 223 16.47 8.13 4.91
CA CYS A 223 16.91 9.29 5.68
C CYS A 223 16.51 10.62 5.02
N GLN A 224 16.57 11.71 5.81
CA GLN A 224 16.51 13.06 5.26
C GLN A 224 17.65 13.28 4.25
N SER A 225 17.40 14.10 3.22
CA SER A 225 18.32 14.27 2.09
C SER A 225 19.67 14.90 2.47
N ASP A 226 19.69 15.68 3.56
CA ASP A 226 20.85 16.35 4.12
C ASP A 226 21.63 15.49 5.14
N TRP A 227 21.16 14.27 5.44
CA TRP A 227 21.86 13.37 6.36
C TRP A 227 23.21 12.91 5.80
N THR A 228 24.28 13.13 6.57
CA THR A 228 25.66 12.95 6.09
C THR A 228 26.29 11.60 6.45
N ASN A 229 25.83 10.94 7.52
CA ASN A 229 26.39 9.64 7.91
C ASN A 229 25.87 8.52 7.00
N VAL A 230 26.70 8.15 6.02
CA VAL A 230 26.43 7.10 5.03
C VAL A 230 26.21 5.72 5.67
N GLY A 231 26.86 5.42 6.79
CA GLY A 231 26.69 4.17 7.52
C GLY A 231 25.27 4.02 8.05
N VAL A 232 24.76 5.07 8.71
CA VAL A 232 23.37 5.11 9.20
C VAL A 232 22.38 5.07 8.04
N LYS A 233 22.65 5.80 6.94
CA LYS A 233 21.81 5.78 5.75
C LYS A 233 21.69 4.38 5.14
N ARG A 234 22.83 3.70 4.95
CA ARG A 234 22.86 2.32 4.45
C ARG A 234 22.13 1.37 5.39
N ALA A 235 22.33 1.50 6.70
CA ALA A 235 21.65 0.67 7.68
C ALA A 235 20.12 0.87 7.66
N CYS A 236 19.66 2.12 7.53
CA CYS A 236 18.24 2.46 7.38
C CYS A 236 17.60 1.70 6.20
N GLU A 237 18.30 1.57 5.08
CA GLU A 237 17.77 0.95 3.87
C GLU A 237 17.95 -0.59 3.84
N SER A 238 18.73 -1.17 4.75
CA SER A 238 19.21 -2.57 4.65
C SER A 238 18.33 -3.66 5.27
N TYR A 239 17.47 -3.34 6.24
CA TYR A 239 16.62 -4.32 6.91
C TYR A 239 15.36 -3.68 7.51
N THR A 240 14.42 -4.51 7.93
CA THR A 240 13.18 -4.08 8.58
C THR A 240 13.17 -4.52 10.06
N SER A 241 12.79 -3.60 10.93
CA SER A 241 12.70 -3.72 12.40
C SER A 241 11.84 -2.55 12.87
N VAL A 242 10.56 -2.59 12.52
CA VAL A 242 9.68 -1.41 12.62
C VAL A 242 9.62 -0.86 14.05
N VAL A 243 9.84 0.45 14.15
CA VAL A 243 9.74 1.23 15.39
C VAL A 243 8.78 2.39 15.23
N HIS A 244 8.18 2.81 16.35
CA HIS A 244 7.13 3.81 16.38
C HIS A 244 7.43 4.93 17.37
N VAL A 245 7.05 6.16 17.03
CA VAL A 245 7.09 7.33 17.92
C VAL A 245 6.06 8.35 17.46
N LEU A 246 5.25 8.88 18.39
CA LEU A 246 4.24 9.93 18.13
C LEU A 246 3.36 9.68 16.89
N GLY A 247 2.91 8.44 16.68
CA GLY A 247 2.07 8.04 15.55
C GLY A 247 2.80 7.83 14.22
N ARG A 248 4.10 8.14 14.15
CA ARG A 248 4.97 7.85 13.01
C ARG A 248 5.57 6.46 13.13
N SER A 249 5.86 5.85 11.99
CA SER A 249 6.46 4.51 11.90
C SER A 249 7.68 4.57 11.00
N TYR A 250 8.77 3.99 11.45
CA TYR A 250 10.06 3.96 10.74
C TYR A 250 10.42 2.51 10.43
N ARG A 251 11.06 2.27 9.27
CA ARG A 251 11.48 0.93 8.85
C ARG A 251 12.37 0.24 9.91
N ASN A 252 13.26 1.01 10.53
CA ASN A 252 14.12 0.60 11.63
C ASN A 252 14.58 1.81 12.45
N ILE A 253 15.32 1.54 13.53
CA ILE A 253 15.87 2.57 14.42
C ILE A 253 16.79 3.57 13.70
N GLN A 254 17.55 3.14 12.69
CA GLN A 254 18.45 4.01 11.93
C GLN A 254 17.65 4.99 11.08
N CYS A 255 16.56 4.55 10.47
CA CYS A 255 15.62 5.45 9.79
C CYS A 255 15.01 6.47 10.75
N ALA A 256 14.68 6.08 11.98
CA ALA A 256 14.18 7.03 12.99
C ALA A 256 15.25 8.07 13.36
N VAL A 257 16.47 7.61 13.66
CA VAL A 257 17.59 8.48 14.07
C VAL A 257 17.97 9.47 12.96
N CYS A 258 18.09 9.02 11.72
CA CYS A 258 18.44 9.92 10.61
C CYS A 258 17.28 10.82 10.14
N ASN A 259 16.11 10.70 10.77
CA ASN A 259 14.98 11.61 10.62
C ASN A 259 14.74 12.43 11.91
N GLY A 260 15.73 12.49 12.81
CA GLY A 260 15.72 13.37 13.98
C GLY A 260 15.03 12.80 15.22
N GLU A 261 14.63 11.52 15.22
CA GLU A 261 13.97 10.91 16.37
C GLU A 261 14.96 10.44 17.43
N ILE A 262 14.56 10.54 18.70
CA ILE A 262 15.39 10.14 19.84
C ILE A 262 15.17 8.65 20.14
N PRO A 263 16.22 7.79 20.13
CA PRO A 263 16.09 6.35 20.36
C PRO A 263 15.33 5.92 21.62
N LYS A 264 15.41 6.72 22.69
CA LYS A 264 14.74 6.44 23.97
C LYS A 264 13.21 6.59 23.92
N GLN A 265 12.67 7.27 22.89
CA GLN A 265 11.23 7.50 22.72
C GLN A 265 10.58 6.48 21.78
N LEU A 266 11.39 5.61 21.17
CA LEU A 266 10.91 4.60 20.22
C LEU A 266 10.24 3.45 20.94
N SER A 267 9.18 2.92 20.32
CA SER A 267 8.45 1.74 20.78
C SER A 267 8.40 0.66 19.69
N CYS A 268 8.49 -0.59 20.14
CA CYS A 268 8.41 -1.80 19.30
C CYS A 268 7.00 -2.16 18.84
N THR A 269 6.02 -1.64 19.56
CA THR A 269 4.61 -1.74 19.22
C THR A 269 4.10 -0.34 18.97
N LYS A 270 3.09 -0.20 18.10
CA LYS A 270 2.33 1.04 18.11
C LYS A 270 1.82 1.21 19.53
N SER A 271 2.20 2.31 20.19
CA SER A 271 1.51 2.72 21.39
C SER A 271 0.02 2.66 21.04
N PRO A 272 -0.85 2.14 21.92
CA PRO A 272 -2.24 2.56 21.86
C PRO A 272 -2.12 4.07 22.05
N MET A 273 -2.10 4.81 20.95
CA MET A 273 -2.39 6.21 21.02
C MET A 273 -3.74 6.17 21.72
N TYR A 274 -3.85 6.83 22.86
CA TYR A 274 -5.14 7.35 23.26
C TYR A 274 -5.57 8.19 22.05
N THR A 275 -6.16 7.55 21.04
CA THR A 275 -7.30 8.11 20.38
C THR A 275 -8.16 8.43 21.58
N LYS A 276 -8.06 9.68 22.04
CA LYS A 276 -9.21 10.36 22.60
C LYS A 276 -10.32 9.83 21.72
N ILE A 277 -11.19 9.02 22.32
CA ILE A 277 -12.47 8.72 21.73
C ILE A 277 -13.18 10.07 21.82
N GLU A 278 -12.72 11.06 21.03
CA GLU A 278 -13.63 11.97 20.39
C GLU A 278 -14.51 10.99 19.63
N SER A 279 -15.67 10.71 20.26
CA SER A 279 -16.78 9.95 19.71
C SER A 279 -16.60 9.83 18.22
N ILE A 280 -16.16 8.66 17.73
CA ILE A 280 -15.93 8.45 16.30
C ILE A 280 -17.24 8.89 15.65
N PRO A 281 -17.27 10.00 14.90
CA PRO A 281 -18.51 10.51 14.40
C PRO A 281 -19.07 9.44 13.48
N PHE A 282 -20.36 9.17 13.66
CA PHE A 282 -21.15 8.16 12.97
C PHE A 282 -20.57 7.73 11.62
N VAL A 283 -19.95 6.54 11.58
CA VAL A 283 -19.37 5.99 10.35
C VAL A 283 -20.44 5.17 9.66
N PHE A 284 -21.11 5.77 8.68
CA PHE A 284 -21.85 4.99 7.69
C PHE A 284 -20.85 4.40 6.71
N GLU A 285 -20.93 3.09 6.48
CA GLU A 285 -20.08 2.37 5.53
C GLU A 285 -20.95 1.54 4.59
N MET A 286 -20.71 1.70 3.29
CA MET A 286 -21.35 0.90 2.24
C MET A 286 -20.30 0.16 1.43
N MET A 287 -20.62 -1.08 1.06
CA MET A 287 -19.71 -1.93 0.29
C MET A 287 -20.16 -2.02 -1.17
N VAL A 288 -19.19 -1.90 -2.09
CA VAL A 288 -19.38 -2.01 -3.53
C VAL A 288 -18.53 -3.17 -4.03
N ASP A 289 -19.20 -4.20 -4.56
CA ASP A 289 -18.54 -5.35 -5.18
C ASP A 289 -18.83 -5.36 -6.69
N PHE A 290 -17.82 -5.02 -7.49
CA PHE A 290 -17.90 -5.08 -8.95
C PHE A 290 -17.83 -6.50 -9.52
N ASN A 291 -17.54 -7.51 -8.70
CA ASN A 291 -17.55 -8.91 -9.13
C ASN A 291 -18.96 -9.53 -9.02
N SER A 292 -19.86 -8.89 -8.27
CA SER A 292 -21.20 -9.41 -8.01
C SER A 292 -22.13 -9.30 -9.22
N LYS A 293 -22.76 -10.42 -9.59
CA LYS A 293 -23.84 -10.47 -10.59
C LYS A 293 -25.15 -9.85 -10.08
N LYS A 294 -25.26 -9.58 -8.77
CA LYS A 294 -26.44 -8.98 -8.12
C LYS A 294 -26.44 -7.44 -8.14
N ASN A 295 -25.65 -6.81 -9.03
CA ASN A 295 -25.65 -5.35 -9.20
C ASN A 295 -26.90 -4.83 -9.92
N THR A 296 -28.08 -5.30 -9.53
CA THR A 296 -29.38 -4.73 -9.87
C THR A 296 -29.78 -3.79 -8.75
N MET A 297 -29.77 -2.47 -9.01
CA MET A 297 -30.51 -1.54 -8.16
C MET A 297 -32.00 -1.69 -8.49
N GLU A 298 -32.79 -2.21 -7.57
CA GLU A 298 -34.24 -1.96 -7.58
C GLU A 298 -34.43 -0.44 -7.53
N GLY A 299 -34.85 0.17 -8.65
CA GLY A 299 -35.25 1.57 -8.71
C GLY A 299 -34.49 2.51 -9.67
N TYR A 300 -33.28 2.15 -10.16
CA TYR A 300 -32.47 3.11 -10.95
C TYR A 300 -32.10 2.65 -12.36
N THR A 301 -32.07 1.35 -12.66
CA THR A 301 -32.01 0.84 -14.02
C THR A 301 -32.77 -0.48 -14.09
N LYS A 302 -33.88 -0.52 -14.84
CA LYS A 302 -34.58 -1.77 -15.18
C LYS A 302 -33.75 -2.66 -16.12
N GLU A 303 -32.70 -2.11 -16.72
CA GLU A 303 -31.87 -2.79 -17.70
C GLU A 303 -30.68 -3.49 -17.03
N LYS A 304 -30.62 -4.81 -17.21
CA LYS A 304 -29.42 -5.60 -16.89
C LYS A 304 -28.30 -5.18 -17.82
N CYS A 305 -27.09 -4.94 -17.29
CA CYS A 305 -25.92 -4.72 -18.13
C CYS A 305 -25.72 -5.89 -19.11
N LYS A 306 -25.27 -5.58 -20.33
CA LYS A 306 -24.90 -6.58 -21.33
C LYS A 306 -23.84 -7.54 -20.76
N THR A 307 -23.82 -8.77 -21.26
CA THR A 307 -22.79 -9.76 -20.93
C THR A 307 -21.38 -9.16 -21.06
N GLY A 308 -20.55 -9.31 -20.02
CA GLY A 308 -19.19 -8.73 -19.98
C GLY A 308 -19.09 -7.30 -19.45
N SER A 309 -20.22 -6.65 -19.15
CA SER A 309 -20.28 -5.33 -18.51
C SER A 309 -20.82 -5.40 -17.09
N VAL A 310 -20.36 -4.50 -16.21
CA VAL A 310 -20.88 -4.33 -14.84
C VAL A 310 -21.40 -2.91 -14.64
N LEU A 311 -22.41 -2.77 -13.79
CA LEU A 311 -22.95 -1.48 -13.39
C LEU A 311 -21.94 -0.74 -12.53
N ASP A 312 -21.44 0.37 -13.05
CA ASP A 312 -20.71 1.36 -12.28
C ASP A 312 -21.74 2.28 -11.60
N ARG A 313 -21.87 2.12 -10.27
CA ARG A 313 -22.82 2.90 -9.46
C ARG A 313 -22.39 4.36 -9.24
N PHE A 314 -21.10 4.66 -9.40
CA PHE A 314 -20.58 6.02 -9.25
C PHE A 314 -20.94 6.87 -10.48
N LEU A 315 -20.80 6.29 -11.67
CA LEU A 315 -21.13 6.97 -12.94
C LEU A 315 -22.53 6.61 -13.48
N LYS A 316 -23.28 5.75 -12.79
CA LYS A 316 -24.64 5.32 -13.13
C LYS A 316 -24.76 4.75 -14.56
N LYS A 317 -23.75 3.99 -15.01
CA LYS A 317 -23.69 3.40 -16.36
C LYS A 317 -23.08 1.99 -16.34
N CYS A 318 -23.42 1.16 -17.32
CA CYS A 318 -22.75 -0.12 -17.53
C CYS A 318 -21.38 0.10 -18.21
N ARG A 319 -20.34 -0.58 -17.73
CA ARG A 319 -18.98 -0.47 -18.26
C ARG A 319 -18.37 -1.85 -18.48
N GLY A 320 -17.62 -2.00 -19.57
CA GLY A 320 -16.79 -3.17 -19.84
C GLY A 320 -15.54 -3.19 -18.96
N PHE A 321 -14.97 -4.38 -18.78
CA PHE A 321 -13.72 -4.59 -18.04
C PHE A 321 -12.47 -4.44 -18.92
N GLU A 322 -12.67 -4.17 -20.21
CA GLU A 322 -11.70 -4.52 -21.24
C GLU A 322 -10.55 -3.51 -21.38
N CYS A 323 -10.83 -2.20 -21.34
CA CYS A 323 -9.82 -1.14 -21.40
C CYS A 323 -10.11 -0.03 -20.39
N ALA A 324 -9.06 0.42 -19.70
CA ALA A 324 -9.14 1.43 -18.65
C ALA A 324 -9.17 2.86 -19.20
N LEU A 325 -8.52 3.11 -20.34
CA LEU A 325 -8.57 4.43 -20.97
C LEU A 325 -9.83 4.63 -21.83
N PRO A 326 -10.44 5.84 -21.79
CA PRO A 326 -11.52 6.19 -22.71
C PRO A 326 -11.01 6.19 -24.16
N ASN A 327 -11.85 5.74 -25.10
CA ASN A 327 -11.54 5.58 -26.53
C ASN A 327 -10.49 4.50 -26.85
N TYR A 328 -10.28 3.52 -25.98
CA TYR A 328 -9.50 2.33 -26.27
C TYR A 328 -10.44 1.12 -26.40
N THR A 329 -10.18 0.27 -27.39
CA THR A 329 -10.87 -1.00 -27.61
C THR A 329 -9.90 -2.16 -27.47
N PHE A 330 -10.40 -3.27 -26.92
CA PHE A 330 -9.61 -4.47 -26.73
C PHE A 330 -9.56 -5.25 -28.03
N ASN A 331 -8.36 -5.31 -28.63
CA ASN A 331 -8.13 -5.96 -29.92
C ASN A 331 -6.90 -6.88 -29.82
N HIS A 332 -7.11 -8.19 -30.04
CA HIS A 332 -6.09 -9.24 -29.95
C HIS A 332 -5.29 -9.22 -28.63
N GLY A 333 -5.99 -9.14 -27.49
CA GLY A 333 -5.33 -9.22 -26.17
C GLY A 333 -4.74 -7.90 -25.66
N LYS A 334 -4.89 -6.79 -26.40
CA LYS A 334 -4.35 -5.47 -26.03
C LYS A 334 -5.34 -4.35 -26.26
N CYS A 335 -5.31 -3.35 -25.38
CA CYS A 335 -6.04 -2.11 -25.57
C CYS A 335 -5.35 -1.23 -26.61
N LYS A 336 -6.10 -0.84 -27.64
CA LYS A 336 -5.63 0.06 -28.71
C LYS A 336 -6.60 1.21 -28.84
N LYS A 337 -6.09 2.40 -29.16
CA LYS A 337 -6.93 3.56 -29.43
C LYS A 337 -7.84 3.25 -30.62
N SER A 338 -9.14 3.44 -30.42
CA SER A 338 -10.21 3.20 -31.41
C SER A 338 -10.19 4.19 -32.56
#